data_AF-A0A3D2Q6M8-F1
#
_entry.id   AF-A0A3D2Q6M8-F1
#
_cell.length_a   1.000
_cell.length_b   1.000
_cell.length_c   1.000
_cell.angle_alpha   90.00
_cell.angle_beta   90.00
_cell.angle_gamma   90.00
#
_symmetry.space_group_name_H-M   'P 1'
#
loop_
_entity.id
_entity.type
_entity.pdbx_description
1 polymer ?
#
loop_
_entity_poly.entity_id
_entity_poly.type
_entity_poly.pdbx_seq_one_letter_code
_entity_poly.pdbx_strand_id
1 'polypeptide(L)' 'MSGQIDKLHETLSNPDIIVRSRTDPDVELFYRHYEITPVTEKYSCVVVKVLVGDMFIITAYFTDTIKRGEVLWKRK' A
#
# COMPACT_ATOMS: atom_id res chain seq x y z
N MET A 1 7.00 1.44 -11.33
CA MET A 1 6.67 2.51 -10.38
C MET A 1 7.31 3.87 -10.71
N SER A 2 8.27 3.96 -11.66
CA SER A 2 8.85 5.25 -12.06
C SER A 2 7.77 6.25 -12.51
N GLY A 3 7.89 7.51 -12.06
CA GLY A 3 6.93 8.57 -12.37
C GLY A 3 5.53 8.40 -11.74
N GLN A 4 5.33 7.50 -10.77
CA GLN A 4 4.04 7.27 -10.10
C GLN A 4 3.99 7.80 -8.66
N ILE A 5 4.75 8.87 -8.39
CA ILE A 5 4.85 9.48 -7.05
C ILE A 5 3.48 9.95 -6.55
N ASP A 6 2.65 10.54 -7.42
CA ASP A 6 1.30 10.99 -7.04
C ASP A 6 0.43 9.84 -6.56
N LYS A 7 0.45 8.69 -7.26
CA LYS A 7 -0.28 7.49 -6.83
C LYS A 7 0.25 6.94 -5.51
N LEU A 8 1.55 7.07 -5.25
CA LEU A 8 2.15 6.66 -3.99
C LEU A 8 1.62 7.54 -2.85
N HIS A 9 1.68 8.86 -3.00
CA HIS A 9 1.11 9.82 -2.03
C HIS A 9 -0.37 9.56 -1.80
N GLU A 10 -1.16 9.42 -2.85
CA GLU A 10 -2.60 9.20 -2.75
C GLU A 10 -2.92 7.84 -2.09
N THR A 11 -2.11 6.79 -2.33
CA THR A 11 -2.27 5.50 -1.66
C THR A 11 -2.02 5.60 -0.16
N LEU A 12 -1.03 6.40 0.28
CA LEU A 12 -0.73 6.59 1.69
C LEU A 12 -1.74 7.52 2.39
N SER A 13 -2.18 8.58 1.72
CA SER A 13 -3.11 9.56 2.29
C SER A 13 -4.57 9.11 2.26
N ASN A 14 -4.97 8.31 1.27
CA ASN A 14 -6.35 7.83 1.09
C ASN A 14 -6.37 6.37 0.64
N PRO A 15 -5.88 5.41 1.44
CA PRO A 15 -5.95 4.01 1.09
C PRO A 15 -7.41 3.54 0.95
N ASP A 16 -7.61 2.41 0.28
CA ASP A 16 -8.85 1.66 0.29
C ASP A 16 -8.84 0.62 1.42
N ILE A 17 -7.66 0.04 1.67
CA ILE A 17 -7.43 -0.96 2.72
C ILE A 17 -5.99 -0.90 3.20
N ILE A 18 -5.81 -1.08 4.51
CA ILE A 18 -4.51 -1.23 5.16
C ILE A 18 -4.47 -2.63 5.79
N VAL A 19 -3.42 -3.38 5.48
CA VAL A 19 -3.22 -4.75 5.96
C VAL A 19 -1.88 -4.84 6.69
N ARG A 20 -1.86 -5.41 7.89
CA ARG A 20 -0.62 -5.75 8.59
C ARG A 20 0.02 -6.98 7.96
N SER A 21 1.34 -6.93 7.77
CA SER A 21 2.11 -8.08 7.31
C SER A 21 2.01 -9.24 8.29
N ARG A 22 1.88 -10.46 7.77
CA ARG A 22 1.83 -11.68 8.59
C ARG A 22 3.17 -12.08 9.19
N THR A 23 4.26 -11.62 8.59
CA THR A 23 5.63 -12.02 8.96
C THR A 23 6.36 -10.96 9.76
N ASP A 24 5.86 -9.72 9.76
CA ASP A 24 6.52 -8.58 10.40
C ASP A 24 5.44 -7.62 10.94
N PRO A 25 5.22 -7.56 12.27
CA PRO A 25 4.13 -6.77 12.85
C PRO A 25 4.31 -5.26 12.67
N ASP A 26 5.54 -4.80 12.41
CA ASP A 26 5.89 -3.40 12.17
C ASP A 26 5.75 -3.03 10.68
N VAL A 27 5.25 -3.93 9.84
CA VAL A 27 5.05 -3.67 8.40
C VAL A 27 3.57 -3.59 8.08
N GLU A 28 3.19 -2.47 7.49
CA GLU A 28 1.84 -2.18 7.01
C GLU A 28 1.84 -2.05 5.49
N LEU A 29 0.80 -2.60 4.86
CA LEU A 29 0.60 -2.59 3.43
C LEU A 29 -0.64 -1.75 3.09
N PHE A 30 -0.40 -0.62 2.46
CA PHE A 30 -1.43 0.31 2.01
C PHE A 30 -1.80 -0.04 0.59
N TYR A 31 -3.09 -0.25 0.33
CA TYR A 31 -3.61 -0.54 -0.99
C TYR A 31 -4.60 0.52 -1.41
N ARG A 32 -4.51 0.94 -2.66
CA ARG A 32 -5.52 1.74 -3.34
C ARG A 32 -5.72 1.23 -4.75
N HIS A 33 -6.97 1.03 -5.13
CA HIS A 33 -7.35 0.59 -6.47
C HIS A 33 -7.28 1.77 -7.45
N TYR A 34 -6.71 1.52 -8.63
CA TYR A 34 -6.66 2.49 -9.72
C TYR A 34 -7.15 1.84 -11.01
N GLU A 35 -8.17 2.44 -11.61
CA GLU A 35 -8.69 2.03 -12.93
C GLU A 35 -7.62 2.21 -14.02
N ILE A 36 -6.75 3.21 -13.89
CA ILE A 36 -5.69 3.51 -14.86
C ILE A 36 -4.34 3.53 -14.15
N THR A 37 -3.48 2.57 -14.50
CA THR A 37 -2.04 2.58 -14.20
C THR A 37 -1.24 2.44 -15.50
N PRO A 38 0.10 2.62 -15.49
CA PRO A 38 0.93 2.44 -16.68
C PRO A 38 0.88 1.04 -17.30
N VAL A 39 0.39 0.04 -16.57
CA VAL A 39 0.29 -1.35 -17.06
C VAL A 39 -1.16 -1.72 -17.37
N THR A 40 -2.08 -1.62 -16.41
CA THR A 40 -3.54 -1.86 -16.54
C THR A 40 -4.29 -1.27 -15.33
N GLU A 41 -5.57 -1.53 -15.17
CA GLU A 41 -6.24 -1.48 -13.87
C GLU A 41 -5.51 -2.39 -12.87
N LYS A 42 -5.10 -1.83 -11.72
CA LYS A 42 -4.35 -2.54 -10.67
C LYS A 42 -4.53 -1.82 -9.32
N TYR A 43 -4.23 -2.53 -8.23
CA TYR A 43 -3.92 -1.88 -6.96
C TYR A 43 -2.50 -1.32 -6.97
N SER A 44 -2.33 -0.10 -6.47
CA SER A 44 -1.04 0.38 -5.95
C SER A 44 -0.88 -0.13 -4.53
N CYS A 45 0.19 -0.89 -4.28
CA CYS A 45 0.56 -1.40 -2.97
C CYS A 45 1.80 -0.66 -2.50
N VAL A 46 1.72 0.05 -1.37
CA VAL A 46 2.85 0.71 -0.71
C VAL A 46 3.12 0.01 0.61
N VAL A 47 4.34 -0.52 0.76
CA VAL A 47 4.77 -1.26 1.94
C VAL A 47 5.60 -0.34 2.81
N VAL A 48 5.13 -0.10 4.03
CA VAL A 48 5.74 0.83 4.98
C VAL A 48 6.19 0.07 6.22
N LYS A 49 7.42 0.31 6.66
CA LYS A 49 7.90 -0.11 7.99
C LYS A 49 7.57 1.03 8.95
N VAL A 50 6.80 0.73 10.00
CA VAL A 50 6.33 1.69 11.00
C VAL A 50 7.01 1.35 12.32
N LEU A 51 8.01 2.14 12.70
CA LEU A 51 8.76 2.00 13.94
C LEU A 51 8.43 3.17 14.88
N VAL A 52 8.72 3.00 16.17
CA VAL A 52 8.58 4.10 17.13
C VAL A 52 9.61 5.18 16.79
N GLY A 53 9.14 6.33 16.30
CA GLY A 53 9.97 7.49 15.98
C GLY A 53 10.55 7.49 14.56
N ASP A 54 10.27 6.48 13.73
CA ASP A 54 10.70 6.44 12.33
C ASP A 54 9.72 5.65 11.44
N MET A 55 9.57 6.09 10.20
CA MET A 55 8.69 5.47 9.21
C MET A 55 9.30 5.60 7.83
N PHE A 56 9.43 4.49 7.12
CA PHE A 56 9.97 4.52 5.76
C PHE A 56 9.26 3.53 4.84
N ILE A 57 9.22 3.89 3.56
CA ILE A 57 8.69 3.02 2.51
C ILE A 57 9.76 1.99 2.16
N ILE A 58 9.43 0.71 2.33
CA ILE A 58 10.30 -0.39 1.90
C ILE A 58 10.23 -0.51 0.37
N THR A 59 9.02 -0.56 -0.18
CA THR A 59 8.79 -0.72 -1.61
C THR A 59 7.37 -0.31 -2.00
N ALA A 60 7.17 -0.02 -3.28
CA ALA A 60 5.85 0.20 -3.87
C ALA A 60 5.76 -0.46 -5.24
N TYR A 61 4.63 -1.12 -5.51
CA TYR A 61 4.42 -1.86 -6.75
C TYR A 61 2.93 -2.01 -7.08
N PHE A 62 2.62 -2.32 -8.34
CA PHE A 62 1.26 -2.63 -8.77
C PHE A 62 0.96 -4.13 -8.65
N THR A 63 -0.25 -4.47 -8.24
CA THR A 63 -0.70 -5.85 -8.01
C THR A 63 -2.19 -6.01 -8.28
N ASP A 64 -2.61 -7.20 -8.69
CA ASP A 64 -4.03 -7.57 -8.81
C ASP A 64 -4.64 -7.98 -7.47
N THR A 65 -3.81 -8.29 -6.48
CA THR A 65 -4.25 -8.93 -5.24
C THR A 65 -3.82 -8.14 -4.01
N ILE A 66 -4.72 -8.09 -3.04
CA ILE A 66 -4.44 -7.65 -1.68
C ILE A 66 -3.88 -8.84 -0.91
N LYS A 67 -2.75 -8.67 -0.22
CA LYS A 67 -2.16 -9.75 0.57
C LYS A 67 -3.07 -10.12 1.74
N ARG A 68 -3.05 -11.41 2.12
CA ARG A 68 -3.74 -11.90 3.32
C ARG A 68 -3.01 -11.45 4.57
N GLY A 69 -3.75 -10.96 5.56
CA GLY A 69 -3.23 -10.49 6.85
C GLY A 69 -4.35 -9.92 7.71
N GLU A 70 -3.97 -9.32 8.85
CA GLU A 70 -4.90 -8.57 9.69
C GLU A 70 -5.27 -7.26 8.97
N VAL A 71 -6.56 -7.02 8.76
CA VAL A 71 -7.04 -5.76 8.20
C VAL A 71 -7.07 -4.73 9.31
N LEU A 72 -6.17 -3.76 9.26
CA LEU A 72 -6.08 -2.68 10.25
C LEU A 72 -7.13 -1.62 10.00
N TRP A 73 -7.42 -1.38 8.72
CA TRP A 73 -8.38 -0.38 8.31
C TRP A 73 -8.92 -0.68 6.92
N LYS A 74 -10.18 -0.32 6.67
CA LYS A 74 -10.82 -0.43 5.37
C LYS A 74 -11.76 0.75 5.16
N ARG A 75 -11.71 1.36 3.97
CA ARG A 75 -12.64 2.41 3.58
C ARG A 75 -14.07 1.85 3.55
N LYS A 76 -15.00 2.62 4.12
CA LYS A 76 -16.44 2.31 4.09
C LYS A 76 -17.05 2.61 2.73
#